data_AF-A0A315VL07-F1
#
_entry.id   AF-A0A315VL07-F1
#
_cell.length_a   1.000
_cell.length_b   1.000
_cell.length_c   1.000
_cell.angle_alpha   90.00
_cell.angle_beta   90.00
_cell.angle_gamma   90.00
#
_symmetry.space_group_name_H-M   'P 1'
#
loop_
_entity.id
_entity.type
_entity.pdbx_description
1 polymer ?
#
loop_
_entity_poly.entity_id
_entity_poly.type
_entity_poly.pdbx_seq_one_letter_code
_entity_poly.pdbx_strand_id
1 'polypeptide(L)'
;DFAYVARDKNTRVLKCHVFRCDTPASAIATSLHEICSKIMAERKSAKAAAGSSSQNGSDVPLQEFPMPKTELVQKFHVFYLGVTYVSRPIGMDIINGAIENLLSSTGKEEWIPVILSIADTTVAVIKEKAGGFCD
;
A
#
# COMPACT_ATOMS: atom_id res chain seq x y z
N ASP A 1 1.69 8.60 -4.69
CA ASP A 1 0.45 8.90 -5.44
C ASP A 1 -0.76 8.76 -4.54
N PHE A 2 -1.67 9.74 -4.58
CA PHE A 2 -2.97 9.62 -3.91
C PHE A 2 -4.09 9.99 -4.88
N ALA A 3 -5.25 9.39 -4.70
CA ALA A 3 -6.40 9.65 -5.54
C ALA A 3 -7.67 9.80 -4.70
N TYR A 4 -8.60 10.64 -5.19
CA TYR A 4 -9.94 10.74 -4.62
C TYR A 4 -10.98 10.83 -5.73
N VAL A 5 -12.21 10.41 -5.43
CA VAL A 5 -13.34 10.49 -6.36
C VAL A 5 -14.24 11.63 -5.93
N ALA A 6 -14.51 12.57 -6.84
CA ALA A 6 -15.41 13.69 -6.61
C ALA A 6 -16.48 13.76 -7.69
N ARG A 7 -17.67 14.23 -7.32
CA ARG A 7 -18.77 14.42 -8.28
C ARG A 7 -18.60 15.75 -9.01
N ASP A 8 -18.55 15.68 -10.33
CA ASP A 8 -18.53 16.85 -11.20
C ASP A 8 -19.89 17.56 -11.15
N LYS A 9 -19.87 18.86 -10.83
CA LYS A 9 -21.08 19.68 -10.60
C LYS A 9 -21.90 19.92 -11.87
N ASN A 10 -21.29 19.89 -13.04
CA ASN A 10 -21.92 20.23 -14.31
C ASN A 10 -22.45 18.99 -15.02
N THR A 11 -21.70 17.89 -14.95
CA THR A 11 -22.02 16.65 -15.69
C THR A 11 -22.65 15.57 -14.81
N ARG A 12 -22.67 15.76 -13.48
CA ARG A 12 -23.09 14.76 -12.47
C ARG A 12 -22.29 13.46 -12.49
N VAL A 13 -21.23 13.37 -13.28
CA VAL A 13 -20.32 12.22 -13.39
C VAL A 13 -19.35 12.20 -12.22
N LEU A 14 -18.96 11.00 -11.76
CA LEU A 14 -17.90 10.82 -10.77
C LEU A 14 -16.54 10.88 -11.47
N LYS A 15 -15.68 11.82 -11.08
CA LYS A 15 -14.31 11.97 -11.60
C LYS A 15 -13.29 11.47 -10.59
N CYS A 16 -12.34 10.67 -11.06
CA CYS A 16 -11.16 10.29 -10.27
C CYS A 16 -10.07 11.36 -10.46
N HIS A 17 -9.65 11.98 -9.38
CA HIS A 17 -8.57 12.94 -9.34
C HIS A 17 -7.33 12.24 -8.79
N VAL A 18 -6.33 12.02 -9.65
CA VAL A 18 -5.07 11.37 -9.28
C VAL A 18 -3.99 12.43 -9.15
N PHE A 19 -3.45 12.59 -7.94
CA PHE A 19 -2.26 13.40 -7.70
C PHE A 19 -1.05 12.48 -7.66
N ARG A 20 -0.22 12.63 -8.70
CA ARG A 20 1.11 12.04 -8.73
C ARG A 20 2.06 13.02 -8.11
N CYS A 21 2.81 12.56 -7.13
CA CYS A 21 3.86 13.37 -6.53
C CYS A 21 5.17 12.62 -6.70
N ASP A 22 6.10 13.22 -7.44
CA ASP A 22 7.44 12.67 -7.64
C ASP A 22 8.28 12.78 -6.35
N THR A 23 7.83 13.59 -5.39
CA THR A 23 8.41 13.68 -4.05
C THR A 23 7.90 12.53 -3.17
N PRO A 24 8.78 11.73 -2.54
CA PRO A 24 8.37 10.66 -1.64
C PRO A 24 7.42 11.17 -0.55
N ALA A 25 6.36 10.41 -0.26
CA ALA A 25 5.37 10.78 0.75
C ALA A 25 5.98 11.06 2.13
N SER A 26 7.08 10.36 2.46
CA SER A 26 7.86 10.59 3.68
C SER A 26 8.46 11.99 3.76
N ALA A 27 8.99 12.53 2.66
CA ALA A 27 9.60 13.87 2.63
C ALA A 27 8.54 14.97 2.85
N ILE A 28 7.35 14.79 2.27
CA ILE A 28 6.21 15.71 2.46
C ILE A 28 5.74 15.65 3.92
N ALA A 29 5.59 14.45 4.49
CA ALA A 29 5.18 14.26 5.86
C ALA A 29 6.18 14.88 6.86
N THR A 30 7.48 14.68 6.63
CA THR A 30 8.54 15.29 7.44
C THR A 30 8.50 16.82 7.38
N SER A 31 8.39 17.39 6.17
CA SER A 31 8.33 18.85 6.01
C SER A 31 7.09 19.46 6.68
N LEU A 32 5.93 18.83 6.54
CA LEU A 32 4.71 19.25 7.24
C LEU A 32 4.85 19.15 8.76
N HIS A 33 5.45 18.06 9.26
CA HIS A 33 5.69 17.88 10.69
C HIS A 33 6.62 18.98 11.24
N GLU A 34 7.69 19.31 10.53
CA GLU A 34 8.62 20.38 10.90
C GLU A 34 7.93 21.76 10.94
N ILE A 35 7.16 22.10 9.92
CA ILE A 35 6.43 23.38 9.85
C ILE A 35 5.40 23.47 11.00
N CYS A 36 4.60 22.42 11.21
CA CYS A 36 3.63 22.38 12.30
C CYS A 36 4.30 22.45 13.67
N SER A 37 5.40 21.71 13.87
CA SER A 37 6.15 21.71 15.13
C SER A 37 6.73 23.09 15.43
N LYS A 38 7.27 23.78 14.41
CA LYS A 38 7.75 25.16 14.52
C LYS A 38 6.64 26.14 14.89
N ILE A 39 5.49 26.09 14.20
CA ILE A 39 4.34 26.95 14.51
C ILE A 39 3.82 26.69 15.93
N MET A 40 3.74 25.43 16.36
CA MET A 40 3.33 25.07 17.72
C MET A 40 4.32 25.56 18.79
N ALA A 41 5.62 25.47 18.52
CA ALA A 41 6.66 25.98 19.42
C ALA A 41 6.63 27.52 19.54
N GLU A 42 6.45 28.22 18.42
CA GLU A 42 6.29 29.69 18.38
C GLU A 42 5.00 30.15 19.08
N ARG A 43 3.89 29.40 18.94
CA ARG A 43 2.64 29.64 19.69
C ARG A 43 2.82 29.40 21.19
N LYS A 44 3.70 28.48 21.59
CA LYS A 44 4.00 28.18 23.01
C LYS A 44 4.91 29.24 23.64
N SER A 45 5.87 29.80 22.89
CA SER A 45 6.75 30.87 23.37
C SER A 45 6.08 32.25 23.39
N ALA A 46 5.19 32.55 22.44
CA ALA A 46 4.42 33.80 22.43
C ALA A 46 3.38 33.90 23.58
N LYS A 47 2.91 32.75 24.10
CA LYS A 47 1.95 32.69 25.21
C LYS A 47 2.57 32.96 26.59
N ALA A 48 3.90 32.99 26.70
CA ALA A 48 4.61 33.34 27.93
C ALA A 48 4.74 34.87 28.15
N ALA A 49 4.44 35.70 27.14
CA ALA A 49 4.64 37.16 27.20
C ALA A 49 3.37 38.00 27.10
N ALA A 50 2.20 37.42 26.79
CA ALA A 50 0.94 38.16 26.75
C ALA A 50 -0.21 37.30 27.31
N GLY A 51 -0.80 37.79 28.40
CA GLY A 51 -2.00 37.23 29.01
C GLY A 51 -3.16 37.16 28.01
N SER A 52 -3.87 36.03 28.07
CA SER A 52 -5.21 35.70 27.54
C SER A 52 -5.75 36.52 26.36
N SER A 53 -6.04 35.85 25.24
CA SER A 53 -7.30 36.06 24.50
C SER A 53 -7.60 34.88 23.56
N SER A 54 -8.89 34.75 23.26
CA SER A 54 -9.64 33.61 22.77
C SER A 54 -9.42 33.27 21.29
N GLN A 55 -9.89 32.06 20.92
CA GLN A 55 -10.50 31.72 19.60
C GLN A 55 -9.52 31.66 18.40
N ASN A 56 -9.47 30.66 17.52
CA ASN A 56 -10.48 29.77 16.99
C ASN A 56 -9.89 28.36 16.83
N GLY A 57 -10.62 27.34 17.31
CA GLY A 57 -10.46 25.99 16.80
C GLY A 57 -10.89 25.99 15.34
N SER A 58 -9.95 25.79 14.43
CA SER A 58 -10.28 25.39 13.07
C SER A 58 -10.83 23.97 13.17
N ASP A 59 -12.15 23.87 13.29
CA ASP A 59 -12.94 22.66 13.14
C ASP A 59 -12.89 22.25 11.66
N VAL A 60 -11.72 21.77 11.24
CA VAL A 60 -11.61 20.95 10.04
C VAL A 60 -11.92 19.56 10.55
N PRO A 61 -13.00 18.90 10.10
CA PRO A 61 -13.16 17.48 10.34
C PRO A 61 -11.91 16.83 9.76
N LEU A 62 -11.00 16.41 10.63
CA LEU A 62 -9.91 15.52 10.24
C LEU A 62 -10.62 14.25 9.83
N GLN A 63 -10.96 14.18 8.54
CA GLN A 63 -11.48 12.99 7.93
C GLN A 63 -10.37 11.97 8.10
N GLU A 64 -10.55 11.14 9.13
CA GLU A 64 -9.58 10.18 9.62
C GLU A 64 -9.18 9.33 8.44
N PHE A 65 -7.98 9.60 7.90
CA PHE A 65 -7.44 8.77 6.84
C PHE A 65 -7.46 7.35 7.40
N PRO A 66 -8.05 6.37 6.68
CA PRO A 66 -8.15 5.02 7.19
C PRO A 66 -6.76 4.60 7.66
N MET A 67 -6.61 4.41 8.98
CA MET A 67 -5.37 3.91 9.53
C MET A 67 -5.08 2.61 8.77
N PRO A 68 -3.89 2.44 8.15
CA PRO A 68 -3.56 1.21 7.46
C PRO A 68 -3.83 0.08 8.44
N LYS A 69 -4.85 -0.74 8.17
CA LYS A 69 -5.14 -1.88 9.02
C LYS A 69 -3.90 -2.75 8.98
N THR A 70 -3.24 -2.90 10.12
CA THR A 70 -2.13 -3.84 10.30
C THR A 70 -2.72 -5.24 10.20
N GLU A 71 -2.97 -5.68 8.97
CA GLU A 71 -3.45 -7.02 8.67
C GLU A 71 -2.33 -8.01 9.01
N LEU A 72 -2.68 -9.14 9.64
CA LEU A 72 -1.72 -10.18 9.97
C LEU A 72 -1.27 -10.86 8.68
N VAL A 73 -0.09 -10.51 8.20
CA VAL A 73 0.48 -11.08 6.97
C VAL A 73 1.44 -12.20 7.32
N GLN A 74 1.17 -13.41 6.83
CA GLN A 74 2.08 -14.55 6.89
C GLN A 74 2.89 -14.64 5.60
N LYS A 75 4.18 -14.94 5.72
CA LYS A 75 5.11 -15.02 4.59
C LYS A 75 5.81 -16.38 4.56
N PHE A 76 5.83 -17.00 3.39
CA PHE A 76 6.44 -18.31 3.17
C PHE A 76 7.41 -18.26 2.00
N HIS A 77 8.60 -18.82 2.18
CA HIS A 77 9.55 -19.01 1.08
C HIS A 77 9.16 -20.26 0.30
N VAL A 78 8.81 -20.09 -0.97
CA VAL A 78 8.35 -21.16 -1.84
C VAL A 78 8.94 -21.02 -3.24
N PHE A 79 8.74 -22.04 -4.06
CA PHE A 79 9.13 -22.02 -5.47
C PHE A 79 7.89 -21.87 -6.35
N TYR A 80 7.93 -20.90 -7.25
CA TYR A 80 6.90 -20.69 -8.25
C TYR A 80 7.20 -21.52 -9.50
N LEU A 81 6.32 -22.49 -9.75
CA LEU A 81 6.41 -23.42 -10.86
C LEU A 81 5.91 -22.81 -12.18
N GLY A 82 4.83 -22.02 -12.13
CA GLY A 82 4.23 -21.40 -13.32
C GLY A 82 2.73 -21.20 -13.20
N VAL A 83 2.10 -20.90 -14.34
CA VAL A 83 0.65 -20.79 -14.50
C VAL A 83 0.21 -21.58 -15.72
N THR A 84 -0.96 -22.20 -15.61
CA THR A 84 -1.60 -22.90 -16.72
C THR A 84 -3.11 -22.65 -16.70
N TYR A 85 -3.74 -22.77 -17.87
CA TYR A 85 -5.17 -22.60 -18.02
C TYR A 85 -5.88 -23.94 -17.80
N VAL A 86 -7.02 -23.87 -17.12
CA VAL A 86 -7.86 -25.04 -16.83
C VAL A 86 -9.24 -24.88 -17.46
N SER A 87 -9.85 -26.00 -17.83
CA SER A 87 -11.16 -26.01 -18.48
C SER A 87 -12.33 -25.74 -17.53
N ARG A 88 -12.15 -26.05 -16.23
CA ARG A 88 -13.19 -25.90 -15.19
C ARG A 88 -12.55 -25.30 -13.93
N PRO A 89 -13.31 -24.51 -13.14
CA PRO A 89 -12.79 -23.90 -11.91
C PRO A 89 -12.72 -24.85 -10.71
N ILE A 90 -13.29 -26.07 -10.82
CA ILE A 90 -13.42 -27.03 -9.71
C ILE A 90 -13.09 -28.44 -10.23
N GLY A 91 -12.51 -29.28 -9.38
CA GLY A 91 -12.22 -30.69 -9.64
C GLY A 91 -10.78 -31.03 -9.24
N MET A 92 -10.61 -32.09 -8.45
CA MET A 92 -9.27 -32.52 -8.02
C MET A 92 -8.45 -33.05 -9.19
N ASP A 93 -9.11 -33.72 -10.14
CA ASP A 93 -8.55 -34.15 -11.42
C ASP A 93 -7.99 -32.96 -12.23
N ILE A 94 -8.72 -31.84 -12.23
CA ILE A 94 -8.30 -30.61 -12.92
C ILE A 94 -7.08 -29.98 -12.23
N ILE A 95 -7.07 -29.91 -10.91
CA ILE A 95 -5.93 -29.37 -10.13
C ILE A 95 -4.68 -30.23 -10.32
N ASN A 96 -4.81 -31.55 -10.14
CA ASN A 96 -3.68 -32.46 -10.27
C ASN A 96 -3.15 -32.49 -11.71
N GLY A 97 -4.03 -32.52 -12.71
CA GLY A 97 -3.62 -32.46 -14.12
C GLY A 97 -2.87 -31.17 -14.46
N ALA A 98 -3.28 -30.02 -13.90
CA ALA A 98 -2.57 -28.75 -14.06
C ALA A 98 -1.17 -28.78 -13.42
N ILE A 99 -1.03 -29.39 -12.24
CA ILE A 99 0.25 -29.56 -11.55
C ILE A 99 1.17 -30.48 -12.37
N GLU A 100 0.69 -31.64 -12.81
CA GLU A 100 1.47 -32.60 -13.60
C GLU A 100 1.94 -31.98 -14.92
N ASN A 101 1.06 -31.24 -15.61
CA ASN A 101 1.43 -30.52 -16.83
C ASN A 101 2.59 -29.56 -16.58
N LEU A 102 2.50 -28.73 -15.54
CA LEU A 102 3.56 -27.78 -15.20
C LEU A 102 4.87 -28.47 -14.76
N LEU A 103 4.78 -29.57 -14.00
CA LEU A 103 5.95 -30.35 -13.60
C LEU A 103 6.65 -31.00 -14.80
N SER A 104 5.89 -31.40 -15.82
CA SER A 104 6.44 -31.98 -17.04
C SER A 104 7.06 -30.93 -17.98
N SER A 105 6.55 -29.70 -17.97
CA SER A 105 7.02 -28.62 -18.83
C SER A 105 8.19 -27.83 -18.25
N THR A 106 8.33 -27.80 -16.92
CA THR A 106 9.27 -26.93 -16.22
C THR A 106 10.20 -27.73 -15.32
N GLY A 107 11.49 -27.72 -15.65
CA GLY A 107 12.51 -28.39 -14.85
C GLY A 107 12.65 -27.75 -13.48
N LYS A 108 13.07 -28.54 -12.47
CA LYS A 108 13.23 -28.05 -11.09
C LYS A 108 14.21 -26.86 -10.97
N GLU A 109 15.21 -26.81 -11.84
CA GLU A 109 16.20 -25.73 -11.91
C GLU A 109 15.61 -24.39 -12.41
N GLU A 110 14.46 -24.43 -13.08
CA GLU A 110 13.78 -23.23 -13.60
C GLU A 110 12.77 -22.65 -12.62
N TRP A 111 12.55 -23.31 -11.47
CA TRP A 111 11.58 -22.84 -10.49
C TRP A 111 12.06 -21.56 -9.82
N ILE A 112 11.19 -20.56 -9.78
CA ILE A 112 11.57 -19.22 -9.33
C ILE A 112 11.35 -19.13 -7.81
N PRO A 113 12.38 -18.82 -6.99
CA PRO A 113 12.18 -18.58 -5.57
C PRO A 113 11.36 -17.31 -5.37
N VAL A 114 10.29 -17.42 -4.59
CA VAL A 114 9.35 -16.33 -4.30
C VAL A 114 8.91 -16.36 -2.84
N ILE A 115 8.43 -15.23 -2.37
CA ILE A 115 7.74 -15.13 -1.08
C ILE A 115 6.24 -15.15 -1.36
N LEU A 116 5.55 -16.16 -0.84
CA LEU A 116 4.09 -16.22 -0.81
C LEU A 116 3.61 -15.48 0.43
N SER A 117 2.88 -14.39 0.21
CA SER A 117 2.31 -13.53 1.25
C SER A 117 0.82 -13.80 1.34
N ILE A 118 0.36 -14.26 2.50
CA ILE A 118 -1.05 -14.60 2.76
C ILE A 118 -1.59 -13.67 3.85
N ALA A 119 -2.71 -13.03 3.56
CA ALA A 119 -3.51 -12.26 4.49
C ALA A 119 -4.96 -12.80 4.49
N ASP A 120 -5.90 -12.19 5.22
CA ASP A 120 -7.23 -12.79 5.48
C ASP A 120 -8.03 -13.06 4.20
N THR A 121 -7.88 -12.19 3.20
CA THR A 121 -8.63 -12.26 1.94
C THR A 121 -7.75 -12.20 0.69
N THR A 122 -6.43 -12.12 0.87
CA THR A 122 -5.50 -11.91 -0.23
C THR A 122 -4.32 -12.86 -0.20
N VAL A 123 -3.91 -13.28 -1.40
CA VAL A 123 -2.69 -14.06 -1.62
C VAL A 123 -1.87 -13.31 -2.67
N ALA A 124 -0.62 -13.03 -2.36
CA ALA A 124 0.31 -12.35 -3.24
C ALA A 124 1.61 -13.15 -3.41
N VAL A 125 2.09 -13.21 -4.65
CA VAL A 125 3.38 -13.82 -5.00
C VAL A 125 4.39 -12.70 -5.22
N ILE A 126 5.42 -12.64 -4.38
CA ILE A 126 6.44 -11.58 -4.41
C ILE A 126 7.76 -12.19 -4.85
N LYS A 127 8.32 -11.71 -5.97
CA LYS A 127 9.64 -12.16 -6.43
C LYS A 127 10.71 -11.72 -5.43
N GLU A 128 11.54 -12.66 -5.00
CA GLU A 128 12.67 -12.33 -4.12
C GLU A 128 13.63 -11.43 -4.90
N LYS A 129 13.91 -10.24 -4.36
CA LYS A 129 14.86 -9.33 -4.98
C LYS A 129 16.25 -9.93 -4.71
N ALA A 130 16.91 -10.44 -5.75
CA ALA A 130 18.31 -10.84 -5.66
C ALA A 130 19.07 -9.68 -5.01
N GLY A 131 19.73 -9.95 -3.88
CA GLY A 131 20.41 -8.94 -3.09
C GLY A 131 21.29 -8.07 -3.98
N GLY A 132 20.94 -6.79 -4.07
CA GLY A 132 21.90 -5.79 -4.51
C GLY A 132 22.93 -5.70 -3.40
N PHE A 133 24.03 -6.42 -3.55
CA PHE A 133 25.29 -6.05 -2.90
C PHE A 133 25.56 -4.61 -3.31
N CYS A 134 25.40 -3.70 -2.37
CA CYS A 134 25.98 -2.38 -2.46
C CYS A 134 27.32 -2.55 -1.73
N ASP A 135 28.39 -2.77 -2.49
CA ASP A 135 29.75 -2.44 -2.06
C ASP A 135 29.92 -0.90 -2.15
#